data_AF-A0A962E8R9-F1
#
_entry.id   AF-A0A962E8R9-F1
#
_cell.length_a   1.000
_cell.length_b   1.000
_cell.length_c   1.000
_cell.angle_alpha   90.00
_cell.angle_beta   90.00
_cell.angle_gamma   90.00
#
_symmetry.space_group_name_H-M   'P 1'
#
loop_
_entity.id
_entity.type
_entity.pdbx_description
1 polymer ?
#
loop_
_entity_poly.entity_id
_entity_poly.type
_entity_poly.pdbx_seq_one_letter_code
_entity_poly.pdbx_strand_id
1 'polypeptide(L)'
;CLADVRANLEAVRVELGAQGERLQRESWLSDYDHIAIAFPRSFSAPITLYFGDGGVVRSAAAYAHLNGDSTAALEQLCMHTRSWRLLRQHTDLLVADVLGQSVISANARLVAEILAEDPQLDTLACLDSFAPLGDEELDQCSAMVGEYQAQAQLMDALEADSEAVTWIQRRMINSRHSLALMAQSRAYYCQAAHQQRIQQRTPEPAPPEHRCSLGGQLFNPLGCVLVAIAQPVYDIYYLRALDLDAQLKTLQAARWLRAHAADQTPAQGLARLPAELRSPSHQLSLSPDGTDLQLQLLQPRGAEPWSIPISRPVADPN
;
A
#
# COMPACT_ATOMS: atom_id res chain seq x y z
N CYS A 1 -15.32 8.33 1.35
CA CYS A 1 -14.63 9.54 0.88
C CYS A 1 -15.57 10.42 0.08
N LEU A 2 -16.08 10.00 -1.10
CA LEU A 2 -16.97 10.85 -1.89
C LEU A 2 -18.22 11.29 -1.13
N ALA A 3 -18.85 10.36 -0.40
CA ALA A 3 -19.99 10.66 0.47
C ALA A 3 -19.66 11.67 1.59
N ASP A 4 -18.48 11.54 2.21
CA ASP A 4 -18.02 12.43 3.28
C ASP A 4 -17.78 13.86 2.77
N VAL A 5 -17.17 13.98 1.59
CA VAL A 5 -16.94 15.28 0.94
C VAL A 5 -18.26 15.90 0.51
N ARG A 6 -19.19 15.11 -0.07
CA ARG A 6 -20.54 15.57 -0.44
C ARG A 6 -21.31 16.15 0.75
N ALA A 7 -21.22 15.50 1.91
CA ALA A 7 -21.87 15.97 3.12
C ALA A 7 -21.23 17.25 3.71
N ASN A 8 -20.00 17.59 3.32
CA ASN A 8 -19.20 18.67 3.93
C ASN A 8 -18.57 19.60 2.89
N LEU A 9 -19.21 19.80 1.72
CA LEU A 9 -18.63 20.49 0.56
C LEU A 9 -17.99 21.84 0.89
N GLU A 10 -18.69 22.69 1.64
CA GLU A 10 -18.20 24.04 1.98
C GLU A 10 -17.00 24.00 2.93
N ALA A 11 -17.01 23.12 3.93
CA ALA A 11 -15.88 22.95 4.83
C ALA A 11 -14.64 22.42 4.10
N VAL A 12 -14.84 21.47 3.18
CA VAL A 12 -13.77 20.93 2.33
C VAL A 12 -13.22 22.02 1.41
N ARG A 13 -14.09 22.85 0.79
CA ARG A 13 -13.65 23.97 -0.05
C ARG A 13 -12.73 24.93 0.70
N VAL A 14 -13.09 25.31 1.93
CA VAL A 14 -12.28 26.21 2.76
C VAL A 14 -10.93 25.58 3.10
N GLU A 15 -10.92 24.32 3.53
CA GLU A 15 -9.68 23.61 3.88
C GLU A 15 -8.77 23.43 2.65
N LEU A 16 -9.31 23.03 1.50
CA LEU A 16 -8.54 22.90 0.26
C LEU A 16 -7.93 24.24 -0.17
N GLY A 17 -8.63 25.35 0.06
CA GLY A 17 -8.09 26.70 -0.18
C GLY A 17 -6.86 27.00 0.68
N ALA A 18 -6.83 26.53 1.92
CA ALA A 18 -5.67 26.67 2.81
C ALA A 18 -4.51 25.72 2.44
N GLN A 19 -4.80 24.61 1.76
CA GLN A 19 -3.83 23.57 1.39
C GLN A 19 -3.30 23.70 -0.06
N GLY A 20 -3.61 24.79 -0.77
CA GLY A 20 -3.27 24.96 -2.20
C GLY A 20 -1.79 24.75 -2.53
N GLU A 21 -0.88 25.22 -1.67
CA GLU A 21 0.56 25.02 -1.85
C GLU A 21 0.97 23.54 -1.72
N ARG A 22 0.33 22.78 -0.84
CA ARG A 22 0.59 21.33 -0.70
C ARG A 22 0.15 20.58 -1.94
N LEU A 23 -1.06 20.87 -2.43
CA LEU A 23 -1.58 20.28 -3.68
C LEU A 23 -0.68 20.58 -4.87
N GLN A 24 -0.13 21.80 -4.94
CA GLN A 24 0.82 22.16 -5.99
C GLN A 24 2.13 21.35 -5.86
N ARG A 25 2.68 21.21 -4.65
CA ARG A 25 3.89 20.40 -4.43
C ARG A 25 3.70 18.92 -4.79
N GLU A 26 2.54 18.35 -4.49
CA GLU A 26 2.20 16.97 -4.87
C GLU A 26 2.22 16.79 -6.40
N SER A 27 1.75 17.80 -7.16
CA SER A 27 1.84 17.76 -8.62
C SER A 27 3.29 17.80 -9.13
N TRP A 28 4.25 18.33 -8.38
CA TRP A 28 5.66 18.30 -8.79
C TRP A 28 6.28 16.91 -8.64
N LEU A 29 5.74 16.03 -7.79
CA LEU A 29 6.28 14.67 -7.62
C LEU A 29 6.20 13.85 -8.91
N SER A 30 5.28 14.17 -9.83
CA SER A 30 5.20 13.48 -11.13
C SER A 30 6.37 13.82 -12.06
N ASP A 31 7.17 14.84 -11.75
CA ASP A 31 8.33 15.25 -12.56
C ASP A 31 9.62 14.52 -12.15
N TYR A 32 9.57 13.62 -11.17
CA TYR A 32 10.74 12.90 -10.64
C TYR A 32 10.61 11.38 -10.81
N ASP A 33 11.73 10.72 -11.13
CA ASP A 33 11.75 9.27 -11.39
C ASP A 33 12.04 8.41 -10.16
N HIS A 34 12.61 8.97 -9.08
CA HIS A 34 12.96 8.22 -7.87
C HIS A 34 13.03 9.12 -6.63
N ILE A 35 12.94 8.50 -5.44
CA ILE A 35 13.26 9.13 -4.15
C ILE A 35 14.40 8.36 -3.52
N ALA A 36 15.42 9.10 -3.07
CA ALA A 36 16.52 8.56 -2.29
C ALA A 36 16.65 9.34 -0.97
N ILE A 37 16.82 8.62 0.14
CA ILE A 37 17.22 9.26 1.39
C ILE A 37 18.72 9.55 1.35
N ALA A 38 19.09 10.83 1.41
CA ALA A 38 20.48 11.27 1.54
C ALA A 38 21.01 11.23 3.00
N PHE A 39 20.13 10.99 3.97
CA PHE A 39 20.51 10.83 5.38
C PHE A 39 21.08 9.43 5.64
N PRO A 40 21.93 9.26 6.67
CA PRO A 40 22.28 7.93 7.16
C PRO A 40 21.01 7.13 7.46
N ARG A 41 20.96 5.87 7.04
CA ARG A 41 19.83 4.97 7.29
C ARG A 41 19.71 4.65 8.78
N SER A 42 19.05 5.55 9.52
CA SER A 42 18.79 5.45 10.96
C SER A 42 17.28 5.63 11.21
N PHE A 43 16.74 5.00 12.25
CA PHE A 43 15.37 5.28 12.71
C PHE A 43 15.15 6.72 13.18
N SER A 44 16.22 7.47 13.46
CA SER A 44 16.16 8.90 13.78
C SER A 44 16.32 9.81 12.56
N ALA A 45 16.54 9.24 11.37
CA ALA A 45 16.59 10.02 10.15
C ALA A 45 15.21 10.64 9.86
N PRO A 46 15.16 11.87 9.31
CA PRO A 46 13.90 12.44 8.86
C PRO A 46 13.25 11.51 7.83
N ILE A 47 12.04 11.02 8.14
CA ILE A 47 11.26 10.23 7.20
C ILE A 47 10.53 11.22 6.29
N THR A 48 10.95 11.31 5.03
CA THR A 48 10.17 12.00 4.01
C THR A 48 8.96 11.14 3.68
N LEU A 49 7.78 11.49 4.22
CA LEU A 49 6.51 10.88 3.85
C LEU A 49 5.96 11.59 2.61
N TYR A 50 6.43 11.18 1.44
CA TYR A 50 6.03 11.73 0.14
C TYR A 50 4.58 11.38 -0.28
N PHE A 51 3.82 10.69 0.59
CA PHE A 51 2.37 10.50 0.45
C PHE A 51 1.58 11.04 1.64
N GLY A 52 2.21 11.87 2.49
CA GLY A 52 1.56 12.46 3.66
C GLY A 52 0.31 13.28 3.29
N ASP A 53 0.30 13.88 2.09
CA ASP A 53 -0.81 14.68 1.61
C ASP A 53 -1.82 13.88 0.77
N GLY A 54 -1.73 12.54 0.74
CA GLY A 54 -2.66 11.71 -0.04
C GLY A 54 -4.13 11.85 0.38
N GLY A 55 -4.41 12.24 1.62
CA GLY A 55 -5.76 12.62 2.07
C GLY A 55 -6.25 13.94 1.48
N VAL A 56 -5.35 14.91 1.29
CA VAL A 56 -5.64 16.22 0.69
C VAL A 56 -5.90 16.06 -0.81
N VAL A 57 -5.02 15.33 -1.52
CA VAL A 57 -5.18 15.03 -2.96
C VAL A 57 -6.51 14.32 -3.22
N ARG A 58 -6.85 13.31 -2.42
CA ARG A 58 -8.11 12.56 -2.58
C ARG A 58 -9.34 13.41 -2.28
N SER A 59 -9.27 14.27 -1.26
CA SER A 59 -10.35 15.23 -0.97
C SER A 59 -10.52 16.26 -2.09
N ALA A 60 -9.41 16.73 -2.68
CA ALA A 60 -9.42 17.64 -3.82
C ALA A 60 -10.07 17.01 -5.05
N ALA A 61 -9.70 15.77 -5.39
CA ALA A 61 -10.31 15.04 -6.50
C ALA A 61 -11.82 14.79 -6.28
N ALA A 62 -12.21 14.36 -5.07
CA ALA A 62 -13.63 14.19 -4.75
C ALA A 62 -14.41 15.51 -4.84
N TYR A 63 -13.82 16.62 -4.37
CA TYR A 63 -14.41 17.96 -4.50
C TYR A 63 -14.54 18.40 -5.96
N ALA A 64 -13.51 18.19 -6.79
CA ALA A 64 -13.53 18.51 -8.21
C ALA A 64 -14.64 17.76 -8.95
N HIS A 65 -14.79 16.45 -8.70
CA HIS A 65 -15.88 15.65 -9.25
C HIS A 65 -17.26 16.18 -8.85
N LEU A 66 -17.47 16.49 -7.57
CA LEU A 66 -18.74 17.03 -7.07
C LEU A 66 -19.08 18.42 -7.61
N ASN A 67 -18.08 19.16 -8.08
CA ASN A 67 -18.24 20.45 -8.77
C ASN A 67 -18.35 20.31 -10.30
N GLY A 68 -18.44 19.09 -10.83
CA GLY A 68 -18.63 18.82 -12.25
C GLY A 68 -17.35 18.63 -13.07
N ASP A 69 -16.18 18.57 -12.45
CA ASP A 69 -14.90 18.31 -13.12
C ASP A 69 -14.36 16.90 -12.81
N SER A 70 -15.15 15.90 -13.21
CA SER A 70 -14.83 14.48 -13.04
C SER A 70 -13.56 14.05 -13.77
N THR A 71 -13.29 14.64 -14.93
CA THR A 71 -12.09 14.33 -15.73
C THR A 71 -10.83 14.78 -14.99
N ALA A 72 -10.77 16.03 -14.52
CA ALA A 72 -9.61 16.50 -13.76
C ALA A 72 -9.43 15.73 -12.44
N ALA A 73 -10.54 15.36 -11.78
CA ALA A 73 -10.51 14.52 -10.59
C ALA A 73 -9.80 13.17 -10.85
N LEU A 74 -10.18 12.48 -11.94
CA LEU A 74 -9.56 11.21 -12.31
C LEU A 74 -8.10 11.40 -12.76
N GLU A 75 -7.79 12.42 -13.55
CA GLU A 75 -6.42 12.72 -13.97
C GLU A 75 -5.49 12.97 -12.78
N GLN A 76 -5.95 13.70 -11.76
CA GLN A 76 -5.19 13.94 -10.54
C GLN A 76 -4.91 12.64 -9.77
N LEU A 77 -5.91 11.76 -9.62
CA LEU A 77 -5.75 10.46 -8.96
C LEU A 77 -4.82 9.55 -9.78
N CYS A 78 -4.94 9.56 -11.11
CA CYS A 78 -4.09 8.81 -12.03
C CYS A 78 -2.63 9.25 -11.95
N MET A 79 -2.37 10.57 -11.98
CA MET A 79 -1.04 11.15 -11.84
C MET A 79 -0.42 10.74 -10.51
N HIS A 80 -1.16 10.88 -9.40
CA HIS A 80 -0.66 10.54 -8.08
C HIS A 80 -0.34 9.03 -7.96
N THR A 81 -1.16 8.16 -8.53
CA THR A 81 -0.88 6.72 -8.60
C THR A 81 0.37 6.43 -9.45
N ARG A 82 0.53 7.11 -10.60
CA ARG A 82 1.74 6.96 -11.44
C ARG A 82 2.99 7.36 -10.68
N SER A 83 2.99 8.52 -10.02
CA SER A 83 4.10 8.97 -9.18
C SER A 83 4.40 7.93 -8.10
N TRP A 84 3.38 7.35 -7.47
CA TRP A 84 3.60 6.28 -6.50
C TRP A 84 4.29 5.04 -7.07
N ARG A 85 3.89 4.59 -8.26
CA ARG A 85 4.51 3.41 -8.88
C ARG A 85 5.99 3.64 -9.16
N LEU A 86 6.34 4.79 -9.73
CA LEU A 86 7.73 5.18 -10.00
C LEU A 86 8.56 5.17 -8.71
N LEU A 87 8.05 5.81 -7.66
CA LEU A 87 8.76 5.95 -6.40
C LEU A 87 8.88 4.62 -5.63
N ARG A 88 7.86 3.77 -5.71
CA ARG A 88 7.85 2.44 -5.08
C ARG A 88 8.94 1.53 -5.62
N GLN A 89 9.14 1.50 -6.94
CA GLN A 89 10.11 0.61 -7.59
C GLN A 89 11.56 0.85 -7.13
N HIS A 90 11.83 2.02 -6.54
CA HIS A 90 13.17 2.44 -6.15
C HIS A 90 13.29 2.80 -4.67
N THR A 91 12.29 2.48 -3.83
CA THR A 91 12.35 2.77 -2.40
C THR A 91 13.06 1.67 -1.62
N ASP A 92 13.87 2.09 -0.64
CA ASP A 92 14.45 1.25 0.40
C ASP A 92 13.75 1.46 1.75
N LEU A 93 12.67 2.26 1.78
CA LEU A 93 11.87 2.56 2.96
C LEU A 93 10.58 1.76 2.98
N LEU A 94 10.57 0.70 3.78
CA LEU A 94 9.37 -0.10 4.00
C LEU A 94 8.19 0.74 4.52
N VAL A 95 8.43 1.66 5.46
CA VAL A 95 7.35 2.50 6.03
C VAL A 95 6.68 3.37 4.97
N ALA A 96 7.47 3.98 4.08
CA ALA A 96 6.94 4.82 3.02
C ALA A 96 6.16 3.99 1.99
N ASP A 97 6.70 2.81 1.66
CA ASP A 97 6.03 1.86 0.79
C ASP A 97 4.64 1.47 1.30
N VAL A 98 4.56 1.01 2.55
CA VAL A 98 3.32 0.55 3.20
C VAL A 98 2.28 1.67 3.33
N LEU A 99 2.72 2.90 3.62
CA LEU A 99 1.82 4.05 3.68
C LEU A 99 1.29 4.39 2.29
N GLY A 100 2.14 4.40 1.28
CA GLY A 100 1.75 4.60 -0.12
C GLY A 100 0.69 3.59 -0.58
N GLN A 101 0.86 2.30 -0.24
CA GLN A 101 -0.14 1.26 -0.56
C GLN A 101 -1.54 1.61 -0.06
N SER A 102 -1.64 2.14 1.17
CA SER A 102 -2.93 2.54 1.76
C SER A 102 -3.57 3.73 1.05
N VAL A 103 -2.74 4.67 0.57
CA VAL A 103 -3.19 5.82 -0.22
C VAL A 103 -3.72 5.36 -1.59
N ILE A 104 -3.01 4.47 -2.27
CA ILE A 104 -3.45 3.94 -3.58
C ILE A 104 -4.71 3.09 -3.44
N SER A 105 -4.82 2.27 -2.40
CA SER A 105 -6.07 1.54 -2.07
C SER A 105 -7.26 2.49 -1.94
N ALA A 106 -7.09 3.59 -1.20
CA ALA A 106 -8.14 4.59 -1.01
C ALA A 106 -8.46 5.37 -2.30
N ASN A 107 -7.46 5.66 -3.12
CA ASN A 107 -7.64 6.31 -4.42
C ASN A 107 -8.39 5.39 -5.40
N ALA A 108 -8.06 4.10 -5.44
CA ALA A 108 -8.75 3.12 -6.28
C ALA A 108 -10.25 3.03 -5.92
N ARG A 109 -10.58 3.09 -4.62
CA ARG A 109 -11.98 3.18 -4.18
C ARG A 109 -12.65 4.47 -4.68
N LEU A 110 -12.01 5.63 -4.53
CA LEU A 110 -12.59 6.89 -5.03
C LEU A 110 -12.77 6.88 -6.55
N VAL A 111 -11.81 6.32 -7.31
CA VAL A 111 -11.94 6.14 -8.76
C VAL A 111 -13.17 5.30 -9.09
N ALA A 112 -13.38 4.18 -8.39
CA ALA A 112 -14.59 3.38 -8.59
C ALA A 112 -15.88 4.16 -8.25
N GLU A 113 -15.87 4.94 -7.17
CA GLU A 113 -16.99 5.80 -6.78
C GLU A 113 -17.33 6.83 -7.87
N ILE A 114 -16.31 7.51 -8.44
CA ILE A 114 -16.48 8.49 -9.53
C ILE A 114 -17.01 7.80 -10.80
N LEU A 115 -16.41 6.68 -11.21
CA LEU A 115 -16.81 5.95 -12.42
C LEU A 115 -18.21 5.33 -12.30
N ALA A 116 -18.67 5.05 -11.08
CA ALA A 116 -20.03 4.58 -10.85
C ALA A 116 -21.08 5.71 -10.97
N GLU A 117 -20.68 6.98 -10.77
CA GLU A 117 -21.53 8.16 -11.00
C GLU A 117 -21.40 8.70 -12.44
N ASP A 118 -20.24 8.54 -13.07
CA ASP A 118 -19.96 8.95 -14.46
C ASP A 118 -19.29 7.82 -15.28
N PRO A 119 -20.09 6.86 -15.78
CA PRO A 119 -19.55 5.71 -16.52
C PRO A 119 -18.89 6.06 -17.85
N GLN A 120 -19.10 7.26 -18.41
CA GLN A 120 -18.49 7.66 -19.69
C GLN A 120 -16.97 7.75 -19.59
N LEU A 121 -16.45 7.99 -18.38
CA LEU A 121 -15.03 8.14 -18.10
C LEU A 121 -14.28 6.81 -17.98
N ASP A 122 -14.95 5.66 -18.06
CA ASP A 122 -14.31 4.33 -18.01
C ASP A 122 -13.25 4.13 -19.12
N THR A 123 -13.34 4.92 -20.20
CA THR A 123 -12.44 4.87 -21.36
C THR A 123 -11.22 5.78 -21.24
N LEU A 124 -11.09 6.56 -20.15
CA LEU A 124 -9.94 7.43 -19.95
C LEU A 124 -8.64 6.62 -19.87
N ALA A 125 -7.68 6.97 -20.73
CA ALA A 125 -6.37 6.32 -20.80
C ALA A 125 -5.58 6.43 -19.48
N CYS A 126 -5.81 7.47 -18.68
CA CYS A 126 -5.07 7.65 -17.42
C CYS A 126 -5.30 6.48 -16.44
N LEU A 127 -6.46 5.82 -16.51
CA LEU A 127 -6.85 4.73 -15.61
C LEU A 127 -5.89 3.53 -15.68
N ASP A 128 -5.06 3.44 -16.72
CA ASP A 128 -4.00 2.43 -16.82
C ASP A 128 -2.95 2.57 -15.70
N SER A 129 -2.86 3.74 -15.03
CA SER A 129 -2.05 3.88 -13.82
C SER A 129 -2.47 2.91 -12.71
N PHE A 130 -3.75 2.51 -12.68
CA PHE A 130 -4.31 1.54 -11.74
C PHE A 130 -4.31 0.10 -12.27
N ALA A 131 -3.54 -0.20 -13.31
CA ALA A 131 -3.31 -1.58 -13.73
C ALA A 131 -2.74 -2.44 -12.57
N PRO A 132 -2.93 -3.77 -12.59
CA PRO A 132 -2.36 -4.68 -11.60
C PRO A 132 -0.85 -4.49 -11.42
N LEU A 133 -0.34 -4.87 -10.24
CA LEU A 133 1.07 -4.68 -9.90
C LEU A 133 1.95 -5.69 -10.65
N GLY A 134 3.07 -5.20 -11.18
CA GLY A 134 4.13 -6.04 -11.74
C GLY A 134 4.95 -6.75 -10.66
N ASP A 135 5.75 -7.73 -11.06
CA ASP A 135 6.62 -8.50 -10.16
C ASP A 135 7.60 -7.59 -9.41
N GLU A 136 8.20 -6.61 -10.13
CA GLU A 136 9.13 -5.65 -9.54
C GLU A 136 8.47 -4.74 -8.49
N GLU A 137 7.16 -4.47 -8.63
CA GLU A 137 6.42 -3.66 -7.65
C GLU A 137 6.02 -4.46 -6.41
N LEU A 138 6.01 -5.79 -6.51
CA LEU A 138 5.78 -6.71 -5.40
C LEU A 138 7.07 -7.11 -4.69
N ASP A 139 8.23 -6.86 -5.29
CA ASP A 139 9.54 -7.13 -4.68
C ASP A 139 9.79 -6.25 -3.45
N GLN A 140 10.22 -6.88 -2.36
CA GLN A 140 10.50 -6.24 -1.08
C GLN A 140 11.97 -6.28 -0.69
N CYS A 141 12.84 -6.86 -1.52
CA CYS A 141 14.24 -7.05 -1.19
C CYS A 141 14.94 -5.73 -0.84
N SER A 142 14.76 -4.67 -1.66
CA SER A 142 15.37 -3.36 -1.40
C SER A 142 14.94 -2.78 -0.04
N ALA A 143 13.64 -2.83 0.25
CA ALA A 143 13.06 -2.35 1.51
C ALA A 143 13.57 -3.17 2.71
N MET A 144 13.70 -4.49 2.58
CA MET A 144 14.24 -5.35 3.64
C MET A 144 15.74 -5.13 3.88
N VAL A 145 16.50 -4.83 2.83
CA VAL A 145 17.90 -4.40 2.97
C VAL A 145 17.97 -3.05 3.69
N GLY A 146 17.07 -2.11 3.37
CA GLY A 146 16.93 -0.83 4.08
C GLY A 146 16.65 -1.01 5.57
N GLU A 147 15.65 -1.84 5.91
CA GLU A 147 15.29 -2.20 7.29
C GLU A 147 16.46 -2.81 8.06
N TYR A 148 17.22 -3.70 7.43
CA TYR A 148 18.41 -4.29 8.05
C TYR A 148 19.48 -3.23 8.34
N GLN A 149 19.74 -2.32 7.40
CA GLN A 149 20.73 -1.26 7.59
C GLN A 149 20.31 -0.28 8.69
N ALA A 150 19.02 0.08 8.77
CA ALA A 150 18.48 0.90 9.86
C ALA A 150 18.66 0.23 11.24
N GLN A 151 18.46 -1.08 11.31
CA GLN A 151 18.70 -1.85 12.53
C GLN A 151 20.17 -1.97 12.88
N ALA A 152 21.06 -2.13 11.90
CA ALA A 152 22.50 -2.14 12.13
C ALA A 152 22.96 -0.83 12.80
N GLN A 153 22.53 0.32 12.27
CA GLN A 153 22.86 1.61 12.87
C GLN A 153 22.28 1.78 14.28
N LEU A 154 21.05 1.30 14.52
CA LEU A 154 20.47 1.33 15.86
C LEU A 154 21.28 0.48 16.85
N MET A 155 21.68 -0.72 16.46
CA MET A 155 22.46 -1.61 17.31
C MET A 155 23.85 -1.05 17.60
N ASP A 156 24.51 -0.45 16.60
CA ASP A 156 25.78 0.26 16.79
C ASP A 156 25.62 1.44 17.77
N ALA A 157 24.52 2.18 17.68
CA ALA A 157 24.22 3.28 18.60
C ALA A 157 23.93 2.80 20.04
N LEU A 158 23.31 1.63 20.21
CA LEU A 158 23.07 1.02 21.53
C LEU A 158 24.36 0.48 22.17
N GLU A 159 25.31 0.01 21.37
CA GLU A 159 26.65 -0.39 21.84
C GLU A 159 27.57 0.80 22.12
N ALA A 160 27.39 1.91 21.39
CA ALA A 160 28.02 3.18 21.73
C ALA A 160 27.52 3.71 23.08
N ASP A 161 28.22 4.70 23.65
CA ASP A 161 27.80 5.30 24.93
C ASP A 161 26.51 6.09 24.77
N SER A 162 25.39 5.38 24.88
CA SER A 162 24.04 5.88 24.68
C SER A 162 23.34 6.10 26.01
N GLU A 163 22.70 7.25 26.16
CA GLU A 163 21.80 7.54 27.30
C GLU A 163 20.55 6.65 27.30
N ALA A 164 20.24 5.98 26.17
CA ALA A 164 19.06 5.15 26.02
C ALA A 164 19.16 3.79 26.74
N VAL A 165 20.38 3.33 27.06
CA VAL A 165 20.61 2.04 27.73
C VAL A 165 21.67 2.13 28.82
N THR A 166 21.39 1.53 29.97
CA THR A 166 22.35 1.42 31.07
C THR A 166 23.56 0.57 30.67
N TRP A 167 24.70 0.76 31.35
CA TRP A 167 25.91 -0.03 31.12
C TRP A 167 25.67 -1.56 31.30
N ILE A 168 24.75 -1.95 32.21
CA ILE A 168 24.36 -3.34 32.43
C ILE A 168 23.61 -3.88 31.21
N GLN A 169 22.62 -3.14 30.72
CA GLN A 169 21.84 -3.52 29.53
C GLN A 169 22.72 -3.64 28.30
N ARG A 170 23.68 -2.72 28.12
CA ARG A 170 24.67 -2.78 27.04
C ARG A 170 25.48 -4.08 27.06
N ARG A 171 25.87 -4.56 28.25
CA ARG A 171 26.59 -5.84 28.39
C ARG A 171 25.72 -7.06 28.12
N MET A 172 24.39 -6.92 28.19
CA MET A 172 23.40 -7.95 27.89
C MET A 172 22.99 -7.98 26.40
N ILE A 173 23.52 -7.06 25.59
CA ILE A 173 23.33 -6.99 24.14
C ILE A 173 24.63 -7.44 23.47
N ASN A 174 24.52 -8.37 22.54
CA ASN A 174 25.56 -8.75 21.60
C ASN A 174 25.06 -8.41 20.20
N SER A 175 25.44 -7.24 19.69
CA SER A 175 24.85 -6.74 18.44
C SER A 175 25.21 -7.61 17.26
N ARG A 176 26.41 -8.19 17.23
CA ARG A 176 26.80 -9.13 16.18
C ARG A 176 25.85 -10.32 16.13
N HIS A 177 25.50 -10.89 17.28
CA HIS A 177 24.55 -12.01 17.32
C HIS A 177 23.14 -11.58 16.91
N SER A 178 22.65 -10.45 17.42
CA SER A 178 21.34 -9.91 17.04
C SER A 178 21.24 -9.60 15.53
N LEU A 179 22.26 -8.93 14.97
CA LEU A 179 22.31 -8.60 13.54
C LEU A 179 22.41 -9.83 12.67
N ALA A 180 23.10 -10.89 13.10
CA ALA A 180 23.15 -12.16 12.37
C ALA A 180 21.77 -12.84 12.31
N LEU A 181 20.96 -12.74 13.36
CA LEU A 181 19.59 -13.26 13.37
C LEU A 181 18.65 -12.40 12.52
N MET A 182 18.79 -11.07 12.59
CA MET A 182 18.00 -10.15 11.78
C MET A 182 18.32 -10.33 10.29
N ALA A 183 19.60 -10.44 9.93
CA ALA A 183 20.03 -10.63 8.54
C ALA A 183 19.36 -11.84 7.88
N GLN A 184 19.26 -12.98 8.60
CA GLN A 184 18.61 -14.19 8.06
C GLN A 184 17.15 -13.94 7.70
N SER A 185 16.38 -13.27 8.57
CA SER A 185 14.97 -13.03 8.32
C SER A 185 14.73 -12.01 7.20
N ARG A 186 15.61 -11.01 7.03
CA ARG A 186 15.49 -10.02 5.94
C ARG A 186 15.99 -10.58 4.61
N ALA A 187 17.04 -11.41 4.63
CA ALA A 187 17.60 -12.03 3.44
C ALA A 187 16.62 -12.97 2.73
N TYR A 188 15.61 -13.52 3.42
CA TYR A 188 14.56 -14.33 2.81
C TYR A 188 13.88 -13.62 1.63
N TYR A 189 13.57 -12.33 1.75
CA TYR A 189 12.87 -11.55 0.73
C TYR A 189 13.72 -11.29 -0.53
N CYS A 190 15.03 -11.53 -0.45
CA CYS A 190 15.93 -11.44 -1.59
C CYS A 190 16.20 -12.80 -2.26
N GLN A 191 15.59 -13.87 -1.78
CA GLN A 191 15.85 -15.23 -2.27
C GLN A 191 14.84 -15.65 -3.35
N ALA A 192 15.24 -16.63 -4.16
CA ALA A 192 14.40 -17.22 -5.20
C ALA A 192 13.05 -17.75 -4.67
N ALA A 193 12.99 -18.22 -3.42
CA ALA A 193 11.75 -18.67 -2.80
C ALA A 193 10.72 -17.54 -2.67
N HIS A 194 11.14 -16.32 -2.32
CA HIS A 194 10.25 -15.17 -2.26
C HIS A 194 9.87 -14.67 -3.66
N GLN A 195 10.82 -14.66 -4.60
CA GLN A 195 10.55 -14.33 -6.00
C GLN A 195 9.52 -15.29 -6.63
N GLN A 196 9.57 -16.57 -6.28
CA GLN A 196 8.56 -17.54 -6.69
C GLN A 196 7.18 -17.24 -6.08
N ARG A 197 7.11 -16.83 -4.81
CA ARG A 197 5.85 -16.39 -4.18
C ARG A 197 5.26 -15.18 -4.90
N ILE A 198 6.09 -14.21 -5.29
CA ILE A 198 5.69 -13.03 -6.07
C ILE A 198 5.10 -13.48 -7.40
N GLN A 199 5.82 -14.30 -8.18
CA GLN A 199 5.35 -14.81 -9.48
C GLN A 199 4.01 -15.54 -9.37
N GLN A 200 3.82 -16.31 -8.30
CA GLN A 200 2.59 -17.08 -8.08
C GLN A 200 1.49 -16.27 -7.37
N ARG A 201 1.79 -15.05 -6.88
CA ARG A 201 0.92 -14.22 -6.02
C ARG A 201 0.37 -14.99 -4.81
N THR A 202 1.19 -15.83 -4.18
CA THR A 202 0.76 -16.69 -3.06
C THR A 202 1.18 -16.11 -1.70
N PRO A 203 0.31 -16.18 -0.67
CA PRO A 203 0.67 -15.81 0.69
C PRO A 203 1.60 -16.82 1.35
N GLU A 204 1.62 -18.08 0.87
CA GLU A 204 2.41 -19.16 1.46
C GLU A 204 3.61 -19.54 0.56
N PRO A 205 4.68 -20.14 1.13
CA PRO A 205 4.90 -20.32 2.57
C PRO A 205 5.31 -19.02 3.26
N ALA A 206 4.87 -18.81 4.50
CA ALA A 206 5.38 -17.73 5.33
C ALA A 206 6.92 -17.81 5.49
N PRO A 207 7.61 -16.66 5.64
CA PRO A 207 9.04 -16.63 5.93
C PRO A 207 9.38 -17.40 7.22
N PRO A 208 10.54 -18.07 7.28
CA PRO A 208 10.94 -18.80 8.48
C PRO A 208 11.16 -17.84 9.66
N GLU A 209 10.68 -18.24 10.84
CA GLU A 209 10.98 -17.52 12.08
C GLU A 209 12.40 -17.84 12.56
N HIS A 210 13.16 -16.80 12.92
CA HIS A 210 14.51 -16.96 13.45
C HIS A 210 14.55 -16.65 14.95
N ARG A 211 14.42 -17.69 15.77
CA ARG A 211 14.45 -17.58 17.23
C ARG A 211 15.86 -17.82 17.77
N CYS A 212 16.19 -17.14 18.87
CA CYS A 212 17.44 -17.43 19.58
C CYS A 212 17.47 -18.85 20.13
N SER A 213 18.60 -19.52 19.96
CA SER A 213 18.88 -20.79 20.66
C SER A 213 19.08 -20.55 22.17
N LEU A 214 19.06 -21.61 22.97
CA LEU A 214 19.36 -21.54 24.40
C LEU A 214 20.74 -20.91 24.67
N GLY A 215 21.74 -21.24 23.84
CA GLY A 215 23.07 -20.60 23.91
C GLY A 215 23.00 -19.11 23.58
N GLY A 216 22.23 -18.72 22.55
CA GLY A 216 22.01 -17.31 22.20
C GLY A 216 21.37 -16.51 23.34
N GLN A 217 20.42 -17.10 24.06
CA GLN A 217 19.76 -16.45 25.20
C GLN A 217 20.72 -16.21 26.39
N LEU A 218 21.75 -17.05 26.56
CA LEU A 218 22.74 -16.88 27.63
C LEU A 218 23.74 -15.75 27.33
N PHE A 219 24.18 -15.64 26.08
CA PHE A 219 25.22 -14.67 25.67
C PHE A 219 24.67 -13.38 25.03
N ASN A 220 23.36 -13.33 24.75
CA ASN A 220 22.65 -12.17 24.20
C ASN A 220 21.20 -12.06 24.74
N PRO A 221 20.98 -12.09 26.07
CA PRO A 221 19.63 -12.16 26.62
C PRO A 221 18.75 -10.99 26.17
N LEU A 222 19.25 -9.75 26.24
CA LEU A 222 18.46 -8.58 25.87
C LEU A 222 18.37 -8.44 24.35
N GLY A 223 19.43 -8.73 23.59
CA GLY A 223 19.38 -8.69 22.13
C GLY A 223 18.47 -9.76 21.52
N CYS A 224 18.30 -10.91 22.16
CA CYS A 224 17.32 -11.92 21.77
C CYS A 224 15.87 -11.46 21.96
N VAL A 225 15.60 -10.76 23.08
CA VAL A 225 14.28 -10.13 23.31
C VAL A 225 14.04 -9.04 22.27
N LEU A 226 15.03 -8.18 21.99
CA LEU A 226 14.92 -7.14 20.96
C LEU A 226 14.66 -7.73 19.58
N VAL A 227 15.36 -8.79 19.18
CA VAL A 227 15.10 -9.50 17.92
C VAL A 227 13.68 -10.06 17.90
N ALA A 228 13.21 -10.69 18.99
CA ALA A 228 11.86 -11.24 19.04
C ALA A 228 10.78 -10.17 18.95
N ILE A 229 10.95 -9.01 19.60
CA ILE A 229 10.03 -7.86 19.52
C ILE A 229 10.07 -7.21 18.14
N ALA A 230 11.25 -7.10 17.53
CA ALA A 230 11.48 -6.50 16.22
C ALA A 230 11.27 -7.50 15.05
N GLN A 231 10.88 -8.73 15.35
CA GLN A 231 10.31 -9.68 14.40
C GLN A 231 8.79 -9.80 14.54
N PRO A 232 7.97 -8.72 14.59
CA PRO A 232 6.61 -8.85 14.14
C PRO A 232 6.67 -9.07 12.62
N VAL A 233 6.34 -10.29 12.24
CA VAL A 233 6.27 -10.90 10.90
C VAL A 233 6.16 -9.89 9.76
N TYR A 234 7.29 -9.49 9.16
CA TYR A 234 7.36 -8.59 7.99
C TYR A 234 6.51 -9.07 6.80
N ASP A 235 6.11 -10.34 6.80
CA ASP A 235 5.24 -10.93 5.79
C ASP A 235 3.88 -10.21 5.73
N ILE A 236 3.44 -9.60 6.84
CA ILE A 236 2.29 -8.69 6.89
C ILE A 236 2.33 -7.65 5.76
N TYR A 237 3.52 -7.14 5.43
CA TYR A 237 3.69 -6.11 4.40
C TYR A 237 3.65 -6.68 3.00
N TYR A 238 4.09 -7.93 2.82
CA TYR A 238 3.91 -8.65 1.56
C TYR A 238 2.42 -8.98 1.32
N LEU A 239 1.71 -9.43 2.36
CA LEU A 239 0.27 -9.65 2.28
C LEU A 239 -0.49 -8.36 1.92
N ARG A 240 -0.06 -7.20 2.44
CA ARG A 240 -0.63 -5.90 2.04
C ARG A 240 -0.35 -5.54 0.58
N ALA A 241 0.82 -5.89 0.06
CA ALA A 241 1.13 -5.69 -1.36
C ALA A 241 0.26 -6.59 -2.25
N LEU A 242 0.03 -7.85 -1.84
CA LEU A 242 -0.90 -8.76 -2.50
C LEU A 242 -2.35 -8.27 -2.43
N ASP A 243 -2.77 -7.74 -1.28
CA ASP A 243 -4.09 -7.12 -1.10
C ASP A 243 -4.27 -5.95 -2.07
N LEU A 244 -3.24 -5.09 -2.22
CA LEU A 244 -3.30 -3.97 -3.14
C LEU A 244 -3.37 -4.43 -4.61
N ASP A 245 -2.55 -5.41 -5.03
CA ASP A 245 -2.66 -5.98 -6.38
C ASP A 245 -4.08 -6.50 -6.65
N ALA A 246 -4.67 -7.20 -5.68
CA ALA A 246 -6.03 -7.70 -5.79
C ALA A 246 -7.07 -6.57 -5.84
N GLN A 247 -6.89 -5.48 -5.09
CA GLN A 247 -7.76 -4.30 -5.15
C GLN A 247 -7.69 -3.60 -6.51
N LEU A 248 -6.50 -3.49 -7.10
CA LEU A 248 -6.32 -2.93 -8.45
C LEU A 248 -6.99 -3.84 -9.50
N LYS A 249 -6.81 -5.16 -9.40
CA LYS A 249 -7.56 -6.13 -10.23
C LYS A 249 -9.07 -6.00 -10.06
N THR A 250 -9.54 -5.75 -8.84
CA THR A 250 -10.96 -5.56 -8.52
C THR A 250 -11.51 -4.30 -9.20
N LEU A 251 -10.77 -3.20 -9.19
CA LEU A 251 -11.13 -1.99 -9.93
C LEU A 251 -11.23 -2.25 -11.43
N GLN A 252 -10.25 -2.95 -12.00
CA GLN A 252 -10.26 -3.33 -13.42
C GLN A 252 -11.41 -4.30 -13.75
N ALA A 253 -11.75 -5.21 -12.84
CA ALA A 253 -12.91 -6.09 -12.96
C ALA A 253 -14.22 -5.31 -12.95
N ALA A 254 -14.37 -4.30 -12.07
CA ALA A 254 -15.55 -3.44 -12.06
C ALA A 254 -15.72 -2.69 -13.38
N ARG A 255 -14.63 -2.15 -13.95
CA ARG A 255 -14.64 -1.52 -15.30
C ARG A 255 -15.05 -2.51 -16.39
N TRP A 256 -14.50 -3.73 -16.36
CA TRP A 256 -14.86 -4.78 -17.32
C TRP A 256 -16.34 -5.15 -17.22
N LEU A 257 -16.88 -5.27 -15.99
CA LEU A 257 -18.29 -5.57 -15.76
C LEU A 257 -19.19 -4.46 -16.31
N ARG A 258 -18.84 -3.18 -16.09
CA ARG A 258 -19.56 -2.04 -16.67
C ARG A 258 -19.57 -2.05 -18.19
N ALA A 259 -18.42 -2.32 -18.80
CA ALA A 259 -18.29 -2.40 -20.26
C ALA A 259 -19.16 -3.50 -20.90
N HIS A 260 -19.55 -4.52 -20.13
CA HIS A 260 -20.38 -5.65 -20.59
C HIS A 260 -21.78 -5.65 -19.96
N ALA A 261 -22.20 -4.56 -19.31
CA ALA A 261 -23.47 -4.52 -18.57
C ALA A 261 -24.71 -4.68 -19.47
N ALA A 262 -24.59 -4.38 -20.77
CA ALA A 262 -25.67 -4.58 -21.75
C ALA A 262 -25.90 -6.06 -22.11
N ASP A 263 -24.86 -6.90 -22.01
CA ASP A 263 -24.88 -8.28 -22.52
C ASP A 263 -25.19 -9.32 -21.43
N GLN A 264 -24.98 -8.97 -20.16
CA GLN A 264 -25.04 -9.93 -19.05
C GLN A 264 -25.25 -9.27 -17.69
N THR A 265 -25.77 -10.03 -16.74
CA THR A 265 -25.87 -9.57 -15.35
C THR A 265 -24.48 -9.51 -14.69
N PRO A 266 -24.28 -8.70 -13.63
CA PRO A 266 -23.02 -8.66 -12.90
C PRO A 266 -22.54 -10.05 -12.42
N ALA A 267 -23.47 -10.92 -12.01
CA ALA A 267 -23.14 -12.28 -11.57
C ALA A 267 -22.62 -13.17 -12.72
N GLN A 268 -23.23 -13.08 -13.90
CA GLN A 268 -22.77 -13.78 -15.09
C GLN A 268 -21.42 -13.23 -15.57
N GLY A 269 -21.25 -11.91 -15.52
CA GLY A 269 -19.98 -11.26 -15.82
C GLY A 269 -18.86 -11.69 -14.88
N LEU A 270 -19.11 -11.72 -13.57
CA LEU A 270 -18.12 -12.17 -12.58
C LEU A 270 -17.62 -13.59 -12.88
N ALA A 271 -18.52 -14.51 -13.25
CA ALA A 271 -18.16 -15.87 -13.63
C ALA A 271 -17.29 -15.94 -14.90
N ARG A 272 -17.41 -14.95 -15.79
CA ARG A 272 -16.70 -14.83 -17.08
C ARG A 272 -15.51 -13.88 -17.05
N LEU A 273 -15.14 -13.34 -15.88
CA LEU A 273 -14.01 -12.43 -15.76
C LEU A 273 -12.74 -13.05 -16.37
N PRO A 274 -11.98 -12.28 -17.17
CA PRO A 274 -10.67 -12.71 -17.68
C PRO A 274 -9.75 -13.20 -16.56
N ALA A 275 -8.87 -14.15 -16.89
CA ALA A 275 -7.99 -14.79 -15.90
C ALA A 275 -7.03 -13.77 -15.26
N GLU A 276 -6.63 -12.74 -16.01
CA GLU A 276 -5.70 -11.69 -15.56
C GLU A 276 -6.30 -10.79 -14.48
N LEU A 277 -7.64 -10.68 -14.44
CA LEU A 277 -8.39 -9.90 -13.45
C LEU A 277 -8.75 -10.72 -12.20
N ARG A 278 -8.42 -12.01 -12.19
CA ARG A 278 -8.60 -12.88 -11.02
C ARG A 278 -7.32 -12.88 -10.19
N SER A 279 -7.50 -12.97 -8.88
CA SER A 279 -6.40 -13.22 -7.96
C SER A 279 -6.41 -14.69 -7.54
N PRO A 280 -5.26 -15.39 -7.52
CA PRO A 280 -5.21 -16.78 -7.06
C PRO A 280 -5.48 -16.89 -5.55
N SER A 281 -5.20 -15.83 -4.80
CA SER A 281 -5.24 -15.84 -3.33
C SER A 281 -6.40 -15.02 -2.74
N HIS A 282 -7.19 -14.33 -3.58
CA HIS A 282 -8.30 -13.52 -3.10
C HIS A 282 -9.60 -13.92 -3.76
N GLN A 283 -10.67 -13.90 -2.97
CA GLN A 283 -12.01 -14.18 -3.46
C GLN A 283 -12.73 -12.87 -3.78
N LEU A 284 -13.26 -12.80 -5.00
CA LEU A 284 -14.17 -11.76 -5.46
C LEU A 284 -15.62 -12.25 -5.33
N SER A 285 -16.48 -11.41 -4.78
CA SER A 285 -17.92 -11.66 -4.68
C SER A 285 -18.70 -10.37 -4.96
N LEU A 286 -19.98 -10.52 -5.29
CA LEU A 286 -20.90 -9.38 -5.32
C LEU A 286 -21.46 -9.12 -3.92
N SER A 287 -21.80 -7.88 -3.63
CA SER A 287 -22.64 -7.55 -2.49
C SER A 287 -24.04 -8.21 -2.61
N PRO A 288 -24.77 -8.37 -1.50
CA PRO A 288 -26.11 -8.99 -1.52
C PRO A 288 -27.12 -8.31 -2.47
N ASP A 289 -27.00 -7.00 -2.66
CA ASP A 289 -27.81 -6.18 -3.58
C ASP A 289 -27.23 -6.13 -5.01
N GLY A 290 -26.04 -6.69 -5.24
CA GLY A 290 -25.40 -6.79 -6.55
C GLY A 290 -24.84 -5.47 -7.12
N THR A 291 -24.79 -4.41 -6.30
CA THR A 291 -24.33 -3.06 -6.71
C THR A 291 -22.82 -2.88 -6.56
N ASP A 292 -22.22 -3.64 -5.65
CA ASP A 292 -20.82 -3.55 -5.26
C ASP A 292 -20.05 -4.84 -5.56
N LEU A 293 -18.77 -4.68 -5.88
CA LEU A 293 -17.80 -5.76 -5.95
C LEU A 293 -16.99 -5.78 -4.64
N GLN A 294 -16.99 -6.94 -3.99
CA GLN A 294 -16.38 -7.17 -2.68
C GLN A 294 -15.15 -8.08 -2.82
N LEU A 295 -14.09 -7.71 -2.10
CA LEU A 295 -12.82 -8.41 -2.05
C LEU A 295 -12.50 -8.76 -0.60
N GLN A 296 -12.31 -10.05 -0.32
CA GLN A 296 -11.77 -10.48 0.97
C GLN A 296 -10.27 -10.25 1.01
N LEU A 297 -9.80 -9.43 1.94
CA LEU A 297 -8.38 -9.17 2.15
C LEU A 297 -7.71 -10.29 2.95
N LEU A 298 -6.44 -10.55 2.67
CA LEU A 298 -5.57 -11.47 3.39
C LEU A 298 -5.16 -10.92 4.76
N GLN A 299 -4.99 -9.60 4.86
CA GLN A 299 -4.76 -8.95 6.15
C GLN A 299 -5.99 -9.03 7.07
N PRO A 300 -5.82 -9.37 8.36
CA PRO A 300 -6.93 -9.54 9.30
C PRO A 300 -7.55 -8.22 9.80
N ARG A 301 -7.45 -7.11 9.05
CA ARG A 301 -8.03 -5.83 9.48
C ARG A 301 -9.55 -5.81 9.23
N GLY A 302 -10.28 -6.37 10.18
CA GLY A 302 -11.74 -6.35 10.23
C GLY A 302 -12.38 -7.48 9.43
N ALA A 303 -13.60 -7.86 9.82
CA ALA A 303 -14.42 -8.84 9.11
C ALA A 303 -15.05 -8.25 7.82
N GLU A 304 -14.88 -6.95 7.57
CA GLU A 304 -15.51 -6.27 6.45
C GLU A 304 -14.66 -6.39 5.18
N PRO A 305 -15.23 -6.90 4.08
CA PRO A 305 -14.53 -6.96 2.81
C PRO A 305 -14.26 -5.55 2.28
N TRP A 306 -13.19 -5.41 1.51
CA TRP A 306 -12.96 -4.19 0.75
C TRP A 306 -13.97 -4.13 -0.40
N SER A 307 -14.80 -3.09 -0.42
CA SER A 307 -15.89 -2.94 -1.39
C SER A 307 -15.67 -1.74 -2.32
N ILE A 308 -16.10 -1.86 -3.57
CA ILE A 308 -16.22 -0.77 -4.54
C ILE A 308 -17.51 -0.88 -5.36
N PRO A 309 -18.12 0.25 -5.78
CA PRO A 309 -19.32 0.21 -6.59
C PRO A 309 -19.03 -0.21 -8.03
N ILE A 310 -19.90 -1.07 -8.58
CA ILE A 310 -19.93 -1.39 -10.00
C ILE A 310 -20.79 -0.35 -10.72
N SER A 311 -21.94 -0.02 -10.14
CA SER A 311 -22.89 0.97 -10.65
C SER A 311 -23.59 1.66 -9.49
N ARG A 312 -23.84 2.96 -9.58
CA ARG A 312 -24.80 3.63 -8.70
C ARG A 312 -26.13 3.82 -9.45
N PRO A 313 -27.29 3.57 -8.82
CA PRO A 313 -28.53 4.08 -9.38
C PRO A 313 -28.40 5.60 -9.50
N VAL A 314 -28.75 6.14 -10.67
CA VAL A 314 -28.76 7.59 -10.90
C VAL A 314 -29.64 8.20 -9.81
N ALA A 315 -29.06 9.02 -8.94
CA ALA A 315 -29.84 9.77 -7.97
C ALA A 315 -30.71 10.75 -8.76
N ASP A 316 -32.03 10.70 -8.55
CA ASP A 316 -32.94 11.68 -9.14
C ASP A 316 -32.47 13.09 -8.76
N PRO A 317 -32.35 14.02 -9.74
CA PRO A 317 -32.03 15.40 -9.43
C PRO A 317 -33.19 16.03 -8.66
N ASN A 318 -32.96 16.32 -7.37
CA ASN A 318 -33.79 17.23 -6.59
C ASN A 318 -33.34 18.68 -6.83
#